data_AF-A0A9J6EG26-F1
#
_entry.id   AF-A0A9J6EG26-F1
#
_cell.length_a   1.000
_cell.length_b   1.000
_cell.length_c   1.000
_cell.angle_alpha   90.00
_cell.angle_beta   90.00
_cell.angle_gamma   90.00
#
_symmetry.space_group_name_H-M   'P 1'
#
loop_
_entity.id
_entity.type
_entity.pdbx_description
1 polymer ?
#
loop_
_entity_poly.entity_id
_entity_poly.type
_entity_poly.pdbx_seq_one_letter_code
_entity_poly.pdbx_strand_id
1 'polypeptide(L)'
;MFRFHKHDFNDLCSALLVPREITTTQNLRLCGREAQCVLLRRLAYNNRWCDLQGIFGRHSSLMSSATSRLMDNVLSTFLQLLTDVKNHKWLSPATLKELDCAVANKGSPLPNCGAFIDGTGRRIRRPKQNQKLYYFGHK
;
A
#
# COMPACT_ATOMS: atom_id res chain seq x y z
N MET A 1 -4.05 -11.94 6.80
CA MET A 1 -2.78 -12.48 7.33
C MET A 1 -1.65 -11.66 6.75
N PHE A 2 -0.64 -11.32 7.55
CA PHE A 2 0.55 -10.59 7.08
C PHE A 2 1.52 -11.55 6.41
N ARG A 3 2.32 -11.08 5.44
CA ARG A 3 3.28 -11.89 4.67
C ARG A 3 4.71 -11.81 5.24
N PHE A 4 4.84 -11.59 6.54
CA PHE A 4 6.14 -11.46 7.23
C PHE A 4 6.13 -12.24 8.54
N HIS A 5 7.31 -12.56 9.06
CA HIS A 5 7.47 -13.24 10.33
C HIS A 5 7.31 -12.28 11.51
N LYS A 6 7.01 -12.82 12.68
CA LYS A 6 6.80 -12.00 13.88
C LYS A 6 8.00 -11.13 14.26
N HIS A 7 9.23 -11.57 13.96
CA HIS A 7 10.44 -10.78 14.22
C HIS A 7 10.53 -9.54 13.32
N ASP A 8 10.22 -9.70 12.02
CA ASP A 8 10.20 -8.61 11.03
C ASP A 8 9.29 -7.46 11.45
N PHE A 9 8.26 -7.75 12.26
CA PHE A 9 7.35 -6.74 12.76
C PHE A 9 8.06 -5.69 13.61
N ASN A 10 8.99 -6.10 14.49
CA ASN A 10 9.70 -5.16 15.34
C ASN A 10 10.66 -4.29 14.53
N ASP A 11 11.35 -4.89 13.56
CA ASP A 11 12.24 -4.17 12.65
C ASP A 11 11.45 -3.15 11.84
N LEU A 12 10.25 -3.52 11.39
CA LEU A 12 9.34 -2.62 10.69
C LEU A 12 8.82 -1.48 11.59
N CYS A 13 8.51 -1.74 12.86
CA CYS A 13 8.16 -0.69 13.83
C CYS A 13 9.28 0.35 13.92
N SER A 14 10.52 -0.13 14.06
CA SER A 14 11.71 0.71 14.22
C SER A 14 12.02 1.47 12.94
N ALA A 15 11.98 0.80 11.79
CA ALA A 15 12.29 1.39 10.48
C ALA A 15 11.28 2.48 10.09
N LEU A 16 10.00 2.29 10.40
CA LEU A 16 8.95 3.28 10.14
C LEU A 16 8.80 4.31 11.27
N LEU A 17 9.67 4.28 12.27
CA LEU A 17 9.68 5.19 13.42
C LEU A 17 8.30 5.29 14.09
N VAL A 18 7.64 4.14 14.25
CA VAL A 18 6.30 4.08 14.83
C VAL A 18 6.37 4.50 16.30
N PRO A 19 5.60 5.51 16.73
CA PRO A 19 5.61 5.93 18.12
C PRO A 19 5.03 4.82 19.01
N ARG A 20 5.39 4.81 20.29
CA ARG A 20 4.86 3.81 21.25
C ARG A 20 3.33 3.85 21.33
N GLU A 21 2.76 5.02 21.10
CA GLU A 21 1.34 5.27 21.19
C GLU A 21 0.90 6.32 20.17
N ILE A 22 -0.32 6.14 19.66
CA ILE A 22 -0.99 7.06 18.77
C ILE A 22 -2.14 7.70 19.52
N THR A 23 -2.09 9.02 19.64
CA THR A 23 -3.22 9.83 20.11
C THR A 23 -3.97 10.37 18.91
N THR A 24 -5.25 10.02 18.81
CA THR A 24 -6.13 10.50 17.75
C THR A 24 -6.53 11.96 17.97
N THR A 25 -7.13 12.60 16.97
CA THR A 25 -7.68 13.96 17.11
C THR A 25 -8.81 14.04 18.15
N GLN A 26 -9.47 12.92 18.44
CA GLN A 26 -10.48 12.79 19.49
C GLN A 26 -9.88 12.47 20.87
N ASN A 27 -8.56 12.62 21.05
CA ASN A 27 -7.82 12.27 22.26
C ASN A 27 -7.97 10.80 22.70
N LEU A 28 -8.31 9.92 21.77
CA LEU A 28 -8.31 8.48 22.02
C LEU A 28 -6.91 7.93 21.80
N ARG A 29 -6.52 6.97 22.64
CA ARG A 29 -5.19 6.39 22.65
C ARG A 29 -5.21 4.97 22.10
N LEU A 30 -4.27 4.65 21.23
CA LEU A 30 -4.07 3.31 20.68
C LEU A 30 -2.58 2.96 20.73
N CYS A 31 -2.26 1.73 21.10
CA CYS A 31 -0.88 1.25 21.06
C CYS A 31 -0.33 1.39 19.63
N GLY A 32 0.90 1.90 19.48
CA GLY A 32 1.50 2.13 18.16
C GLY A 32 1.66 0.85 17.34
N ARG A 33 2.01 -0.26 18.00
CA ARG A 33 2.08 -1.59 17.38
C ARG A 33 0.70 -2.06 16.87
N GLU A 34 -0.35 -1.83 17.65
CA GLU A 34 -1.71 -2.14 17.25
C GLU A 34 -2.12 -1.27 16.04
N ALA A 35 -1.87 0.04 16.10
CA ALA A 35 -2.13 0.97 15.00
C ALA A 35 -1.38 0.57 13.71
N GLN A 36 -0.13 0.13 13.82
CA GLN A 36 0.67 -0.36 12.70
C GLN A 36 0.09 -1.63 12.08
N CYS A 37 -0.36 -2.60 12.88
CA CYS A 37 -1.04 -3.78 12.36
C CYS A 37 -2.31 -3.40 11.58
N VAL A 38 -3.11 -2.48 12.10
CA VAL A 38 -4.32 -2.00 11.40
C VAL A 38 -3.94 -1.30 10.09
N LEU A 39 -2.90 -0.45 10.11
CA LEU A 39 -2.40 0.26 8.92
C LEU A 39 -1.90 -0.73 7.85
N LEU A 40 -1.05 -1.69 8.23
CA LEU A 40 -0.54 -2.71 7.31
C LEU A 40 -1.67 -3.55 6.73
N ARG A 41 -2.70 -3.85 7.52
CA ARG A 41 -3.88 -4.57 7.03
C ARG A 41 -4.64 -3.75 5.98
N ARG A 42 -4.75 -2.44 6.17
CA ARG A 42 -5.39 -1.51 5.23
C ARG A 42 -4.60 -1.36 3.92
N LEU A 43 -3.28 -1.31 4.00
CA LEU A 43 -2.41 -1.20 2.83
C LEU A 43 -2.35 -2.51 2.02
N ALA A 44 -2.45 -3.65 2.68
CA ALA A 44 -2.38 -4.96 2.00
C ALA A 44 -3.60 -5.25 1.11
N TYR A 45 -4.79 -4.76 1.47
CA TYR A 45 -6.01 -5.01 0.70
C TYR A 45 -7.09 -3.98 1.04
N ASN A 46 -7.97 -3.65 0.10
CA ASN A 46 -9.10 -2.77 0.40
C ASN A 46 -10.14 -3.50 1.28
N ASN A 47 -10.15 -3.20 2.57
CA ASN A 47 -11.08 -3.79 3.56
C ASN A 47 -11.91 -2.70 4.23
N ARG A 48 -13.19 -2.97 4.55
CA ARG A 48 -14.02 -1.97 5.23
C ARG A 48 -13.66 -1.93 6.71
N TRP A 49 -13.78 -0.75 7.33
CA TRP A 49 -13.51 -0.60 8.77
C TRP A 49 -14.39 -1.51 9.63
N CYS A 50 -15.65 -1.72 9.24
CA CYS A 50 -16.56 -2.64 9.90
C CYS A 50 -16.06 -4.09 9.88
N ASP A 51 -15.51 -4.55 8.76
CA ASP A 51 -14.94 -5.89 8.63
C ASP A 51 -13.70 -6.06 9.55
N LEU A 52 -12.98 -4.97 9.80
CA LEU A 52 -11.82 -4.97 10.71
C LEU A 52 -12.19 -4.98 12.19
N GLN A 53 -13.40 -4.53 12.57
CA GLN A 53 -13.81 -4.52 13.98
C GLN A 53 -13.81 -5.92 14.58
N GLY A 54 -14.28 -6.92 13.83
CA GLY A 54 -14.28 -8.31 14.29
C GLY A 54 -12.87 -8.92 14.43
N ILE A 55 -11.87 -8.35 13.76
CA ILE A 55 -10.48 -8.84 13.80
C ILE A 55 -9.72 -8.18 14.96
N PHE A 56 -9.88 -6.87 15.13
CA PHE A 56 -9.09 -6.08 16.07
C PHE A 56 -9.82 -5.76 17.38
N GLY A 57 -11.13 -6.00 17.46
CA GLY A 57 -11.93 -5.72 18.66
C GLY A 57 -12.04 -4.23 18.99
N ARG A 58 -11.73 -3.34 18.03
CA ARG A 58 -11.79 -1.89 18.18
C ARG A 58 -12.89 -1.30 17.31
N HIS A 59 -13.45 -0.19 17.76
CA HIS A 59 -14.43 0.54 16.97
C HIS A 59 -13.80 1.13 15.70
N SER A 60 -14.59 1.17 14.62
CA SER A 60 -14.13 1.65 13.30
C SER A 60 -13.55 3.06 13.34
N SER A 61 -14.15 3.97 14.11
CA SER A 61 -13.70 5.37 14.19
C SER A 61 -12.31 5.50 14.82
N LEU A 62 -12.04 4.76 15.89
CA LEU A 62 -10.75 4.74 16.56
C LEU A 62 -9.66 4.23 15.61
N MET A 63 -9.91 3.08 14.96
CA MET A 63 -8.98 2.50 14.01
C MET A 63 -8.71 3.45 12.83
N SER A 64 -9.76 4.02 12.24
CA SER A 64 -9.60 4.97 11.13
C SER A 64 -8.78 6.19 11.54
N SER A 65 -9.10 6.80 12.69
CA SER A 65 -8.41 8.00 13.15
C SER A 65 -6.95 7.72 13.52
N ALA A 66 -6.68 6.60 14.20
CA ALA A 66 -5.33 6.21 14.58
C ALA A 66 -4.46 5.84 13.36
N THR A 67 -5.02 5.12 12.38
CA THR A 67 -4.29 4.77 11.16
C THR A 67 -4.00 5.98 10.28
N SER A 68 -4.95 6.92 10.14
CA SER A 68 -4.69 8.18 9.44
C SER A 68 -3.54 8.94 10.11
N ARG A 69 -3.57 9.08 11.44
CA ARG A 69 -2.50 9.76 12.17
C ARG A 69 -1.14 9.07 12.02
N LEU A 70 -1.10 7.74 12.06
CA LEU A 70 0.14 7.00 11.83
C LEU A 70 0.63 7.18 10.39
N MET A 71 -0.28 7.18 9.41
CA MET A 71 0.08 7.42 8.01
C MET A 71 0.67 8.82 7.81
N ASP A 72 0.10 9.84 8.44
CA ASP A 72 0.62 11.21 8.41
C ASP A 72 2.04 11.28 8.97
N ASN A 73 2.33 10.59 10.07
CA ASN A 73 3.66 10.53 10.67
C ASN A 73 4.69 9.85 9.75
N VAL A 74 4.28 8.76 9.09
CA VAL A 74 5.14 8.05 8.13
C VAL A 74 5.40 8.95 6.92
N LEU A 75 4.36 9.58 6.37
CA LEU A 75 4.51 10.46 5.21
C LEU A 75 5.34 11.71 5.56
N SER A 76 5.12 12.34 6.70
CA SER A 76 5.92 13.53 7.08
C SER A 76 7.42 13.22 7.17
N THR A 77 7.78 11.97 7.47
CA THR A 77 9.17 11.54 7.57
C THR A 77 9.75 11.04 6.24
N PHE A 78 8.98 10.27 5.49
CA PHE A 78 9.47 9.50 4.34
C PHE A 78 8.95 9.97 2.98
N LEU A 79 8.08 10.98 2.91
CA LEU A 79 7.50 11.44 1.65
C LEU A 79 8.56 11.83 0.61
N GLN A 80 9.67 12.42 1.05
CA GLN A 80 10.81 12.77 0.19
C GLN A 80 11.36 11.57 -0.61
N LEU A 81 11.33 10.36 -0.02
CA LEU A 81 11.78 9.14 -0.68
C LEU A 81 10.85 8.72 -1.82
N LEU A 82 9.58 9.14 -1.77
CA LEU A 82 8.57 8.84 -2.80
C LEU A 82 8.49 9.94 -3.85
N THR A 83 8.74 11.20 -3.48
CA THR A 83 8.61 12.34 -4.39
C THR A 83 9.85 12.60 -5.22
N ASP A 84 11.04 12.28 -4.72
CA ASP A 84 12.28 12.42 -5.50
C ASP A 84 12.73 11.06 -6.03
N VAL A 85 12.51 10.86 -7.32
CA VAL A 85 12.89 9.68 -8.09
C VAL A 85 14.41 9.44 -8.06
N LYS A 86 15.22 10.50 -7.86
CA LYS A 86 16.68 10.39 -7.79
C LYS A 86 17.18 9.71 -6.52
N ASN A 87 16.35 9.59 -5.49
CA ASN A 87 16.69 8.86 -4.27
C ASN A 87 16.90 7.36 -4.52
N HIS A 88 16.42 6.84 -5.65
CA HIS A 88 16.51 5.44 -6.01
C HIS A 88 17.57 5.23 -7.09
N LYS A 89 18.69 4.62 -6.73
CA LYS A 89 19.79 4.31 -7.68
C LYS A 89 19.31 3.50 -8.90
N TRP A 90 18.24 2.72 -8.73
CA TRP A 90 17.65 1.87 -9.77
C TRP A 90 16.64 2.62 -10.67
N LEU A 91 16.14 3.79 -10.27
CA LEU A 91 15.26 4.67 -11.07
C LEU A 91 16.07 5.79 -11.76
N SER A 92 17.13 5.42 -12.45
CA SER A 92 17.88 6.37 -13.28
C SER A 92 17.13 6.66 -14.60
N PRO A 93 17.36 7.82 -15.25
CA PRO A 93 16.81 8.07 -16.58
C PRO A 93 17.19 6.99 -17.62
N ALA A 94 18.38 6.39 -17.48
CA ALA A 94 18.84 5.32 -18.36
C ALA A 94 18.02 4.04 -18.18
N THR A 95 17.81 3.60 -16.93
CA THR A 95 17.02 2.40 -16.62
C THR A 95 15.53 2.58 -16.94
N LEU A 96 14.98 3.79 -16.76
CA LEU A 96 13.61 4.11 -17.18
C LEU A 96 13.44 4.06 -18.69
N LYS A 97 14.44 4.53 -19.46
CA LYS A 97 14.43 4.46 -20.92
C LYS A 97 14.55 3.01 -21.41
N GLU A 98 15.40 2.21 -20.78
CA GLU A 98 15.52 0.79 -21.07
C GLU A 98 14.20 0.04 -20.85
N LEU A 99 13.53 0.31 -19.73
CA LEU A 99 12.21 -0.23 -19.43
C LEU A 99 11.17 0.16 -20.49
N ASP A 100 11.10 1.45 -20.84
CA ASP A 100 10.15 1.92 -21.86
C ASP A 100 10.39 1.26 -23.22
N CYS A 101 11.64 1.17 -23.67
CA CYS A 101 11.98 0.47 -24.91
C CYS A 101 11.59 -1.01 -24.87
N ALA A 102 11.85 -1.71 -23.75
CA ALA A 102 11.46 -3.11 -23.59
C ALA A 102 9.94 -3.30 -23.65
N VAL A 103 9.18 -2.41 -23.01
CA VAL A 103 7.72 -2.43 -22.97
C VAL A 103 7.12 -2.09 -24.34
N ALA A 104 7.67 -1.09 -25.04
CA ALA A 104 7.29 -0.76 -26.41
C ALA A 104 7.54 -1.93 -27.37
N ASN A 105 8.73 -2.56 -27.31
CA ASN A 105 9.08 -3.73 -28.11
C ASN A 105 8.19 -4.94 -27.83
N LYS A 106 7.61 -5.04 -26.62
CA LYS A 106 6.64 -6.07 -26.27
C LYS A 106 5.25 -5.83 -26.90
N GLY A 107 5.03 -4.67 -27.54
CA GLY A 107 3.77 -4.29 -28.16
C GLY A 107 2.83 -3.54 -27.19
N SER A 108 3.39 -2.76 -26.26
CA SER A 108 2.57 -1.94 -25.37
C SER A 108 1.62 -1.04 -26.16
N PRO A 109 0.33 -0.99 -25.78
CA PRO A 109 -0.63 -0.07 -26.40
C PRO A 109 -0.43 1.39 -25.94
N LEU A 110 0.37 1.62 -24.90
CA LEU A 110 0.66 2.94 -24.35
C LEU A 110 2.13 3.33 -24.62
N PRO A 111 2.39 4.56 -25.11
CA PRO A 111 3.74 5.11 -25.16
C PRO A 111 4.20 5.54 -23.75
N ASN A 112 5.51 5.49 -23.49
CA ASN A 112 6.13 5.95 -22.23
C ASN A 112 5.62 5.20 -20.98
N CYS A 113 5.50 3.87 -21.06
CA CYS A 113 5.01 3.05 -19.95
C CYS A 113 6.15 2.70 -18.98
N GLY A 114 6.31 3.52 -17.93
CA GLY A 114 7.40 3.38 -16.96
C GLY A 114 7.11 2.53 -15.73
N ALA A 115 5.87 2.04 -15.55
CA ALA A 115 5.51 1.19 -14.42
C ALA A 115 4.21 0.41 -14.69
N PHE A 116 4.10 -0.74 -14.03
CA PHE A 116 2.86 -1.54 -13.99
C PHE A 116 2.37 -1.63 -12.56
N ILE A 117 1.07 -1.47 -12.38
CA ILE A 117 0.44 -1.84 -11.12
C ILE A 117 0.34 -3.36 -11.12
N ASP A 118 1.07 -4.02 -10.22
CA ASP A 118 0.89 -5.45 -9.97
C ASP A 118 -0.53 -5.69 -9.44
N GLY A 119 -1.40 -6.12 -10.33
CA GLY A 119 -2.80 -6.34 -10.06
C GLY A 119 -3.05 -7.79 -9.68
N THR A 120 -3.38 -8.05 -8.41
CA THR A 120 -4.11 -9.28 -8.09
C THR A 120 -5.45 -9.24 -8.83
N GLY A 121 -5.77 -10.28 -9.61
CA GLY A 121 -7.03 -10.39 -10.33
C GLY A 121 -8.21 -10.11 -9.39
N ARG A 122 -8.95 -9.04 -9.65
CA ARG A 122 -10.13 -8.68 -8.85
C ARG A 122 -11.37 -9.24 -9.51
N ARG A 123 -12.25 -9.84 -8.70
CA ARG A 123 -13.60 -10.16 -9.16
C ARG A 123 -14.31 -8.85 -9.47
N ILE A 124 -14.66 -8.67 -10.73
CA ILE A 124 -15.50 -7.57 -11.21
C ILE A 124 -16.84 -8.13 -11.66
N ARG A 125 -17.89 -7.29 -11.68
CA ARG A 125 -19.10 -7.66 -12.43
C ARG A 125 -18.74 -7.78 -13.91
N ARG A 126 -19.31 -8.78 -14.59
CA ARG A 126 -19.05 -9.02 -16.01
C ARG A 126 -19.35 -7.75 -16.82
N PRO A 127 -18.35 -7.12 -17.46
CA PRO A 127 -18.59 -5.95 -18.29
C PRO A 127 -19.35 -6.35 -19.56
N LYS A 128 -20.26 -5.47 -20.02
CA LYS A 128 -21.07 -5.71 -21.23
C LYS A 128 -20.31 -5.42 -22.54
N GLN A 129 -19.34 -4.51 -22.50
CA GLN A 129 -18.50 -4.14 -23.63
C GLN A 129 -17.05 -4.51 -23.36
N ASN A 130 -16.28 -4.81 -24.41
CA ASN A 130 -14.84 -5.10 -24.34
C ASN A 130 -14.44 -6.18 -23.33
N GLN A 131 -15.30 -7.18 -23.12
CA GLN A 131 -15.11 -8.22 -22.09
C GLN A 131 -13.76 -8.94 -22.18
N LYS A 132 -13.24 -9.14 -23.40
CA LYS A 132 -11.94 -9.79 -23.63
C LYS A 132 -10.77 -9.06 -22.98
N LEU A 133 -10.84 -7.73 -22.83
CA LEU A 133 -9.78 -6.93 -22.21
C LEU A 133 -9.66 -7.17 -20.70
N TYR A 134 -10.71 -7.67 -20.06
CA TYR A 134 -10.76 -7.91 -18.62
C TYR A 134 -10.61 -9.39 -18.25
N TYR A 135 -10.41 -10.26 -19.24
CA TYR A 135 -10.25 -11.69 -19.02
C TYR A 135 -8.80 -12.00 -18.67
N PHE A 136 -8.55 -12.34 -17.41
CA PHE A 136 -7.30 -12.94 -16.98
C PHE A 136 -7.44 -14.45 -17.10
N GLY A 137 -6.68 -15.09 -17.99
CA GLY A 137 -6.75 -16.53 -18.30
C GLY A 137 -6.28 -17.48 -17.17
N HIS A 138 -6.32 -17.02 -15.92
CA HIS A 138 -6.06 -17.84 -14.75
C HIS A 138 -7.30 -18.68 -14.42
N LYS A 139 -7.11 -20.01 -14.39
CA LYS A 139 -8.07 -20.97 -13.83
C LYS A 139 -7.93 -21.04 -12.32
#